data_AF-A0A1H3J752-F1
#
_entry.id   AF-A0A1H3J752-F1
#
_cell.length_a   1.000
_cell.length_b   1.000
_cell.length_c   1.000
_cell.angle_alpha   90.00
_cell.angle_beta   90.00
_cell.angle_gamma   90.00
#
_symmetry.space_group_name_H-M   'P 1'
#
loop_
_entity.id
_entity.type
_entity.pdbx_description
1 polymer ?
#
loop_
_entity_poly.entity_id
_entity_poly.type
_entity_poly.pdbx_seq_one_letter_code
_entity_poly.pdbx_strand_id
1 'polypeptide(L)'
;MNRFARASLVIVAGAGLSLTASPALAHDDPSLPEGSGDWTPMEELDPAYYDPIDIEACGTTVTLSAGDVTEVEGRETALPDGDMLLELRGGFTIDLTRQDTGEVIDELDISGPTTELFSADGTHIIGVYHGPSILFPFPELGPVDAAAFEAAGIPDLAYFKKGVVTFDLVINPETGEAVSEEADVDARLHDLCTWFDGNRGHGNDRHHHNSWDDGR
;
A
#
# COMPACT_ATOMS: atom_id res chain seq x y z
N MET A 1 -5.17 27.12 8.61
CA MET A 1 -4.53 25.79 8.73
C MET A 1 -5.46 24.81 8.04
N ASN A 2 -5.21 24.59 6.76
CA ASN A 2 -6.04 23.75 5.90
C ASN A 2 -5.65 22.29 6.11
N ARG A 3 -6.45 21.54 6.87
CA ARG A 3 -6.22 20.14 7.22
C ARG A 3 -6.72 19.14 6.15
N PHE A 4 -6.92 19.60 4.92
CA PHE A 4 -7.48 18.80 3.81
C PHE A 4 -6.56 18.75 2.59
N ALA A 5 -5.27 19.07 2.74
CA ALA A 5 -4.34 19.16 1.62
C ALA A 5 -3.52 17.88 1.36
N ARG A 6 -3.85 16.75 2.01
CA ARG A 6 -3.13 15.47 1.84
C ARG A 6 -4.04 14.26 1.59
N ALA A 7 -5.35 14.46 1.52
CA ALA A 7 -6.29 13.49 0.97
C ALA A 7 -6.64 13.94 -0.45
N SER A 8 -5.75 13.68 -1.39
CA SER A 8 -5.96 14.00 -2.81
C SER A 8 -6.90 12.97 -3.44
N LEU A 9 -8.18 12.96 -3.06
CA LEU A 9 -9.29 12.66 -3.99
C LEU A 9 -10.65 12.93 -3.31
N VAL A 10 -11.17 14.14 -3.49
CA VAL A 10 -12.62 14.40 -3.38
C VAL A 10 -13.02 15.10 -4.66
N ILE A 11 -13.43 14.33 -5.67
CA ILE A 11 -14.07 14.88 -6.87
C ILE A 11 -15.55 14.55 -6.82
N VAL A 12 -16.32 15.58 -6.44
CA VAL A 12 -17.76 15.66 -6.59
C VAL A 12 -18.12 15.64 -8.07
N ALA A 13 -18.88 14.64 -8.52
CA ALA A 13 -19.53 14.66 -9.84
C ALA A 13 -21.02 14.30 -9.73
N GLY A 14 -21.84 15.31 -9.45
CA GLY A 14 -23.28 15.24 -9.67
C GLY A 14 -23.66 15.69 -11.09
N ALA A 15 -24.32 14.81 -11.86
CA ALA A 15 -25.57 15.05 -12.61
C ALA A 15 -25.74 14.07 -13.79
N GLY A 16 -26.58 13.05 -13.59
CA GLY A 16 -27.53 12.44 -14.53
C GLY A 16 -27.08 11.98 -15.93
N LEU A 17 -27.30 10.69 -16.23
CA LEU A 17 -28.27 10.20 -17.22
C LEU A 17 -28.35 8.65 -17.26
N SER A 18 -29.58 8.14 -17.09
CA SER A 18 -30.19 6.90 -17.63
C SER A 18 -29.34 5.63 -17.92
N LEU A 19 -29.64 4.59 -17.15
CA LEU A 19 -29.39 3.14 -17.32
C LEU A 19 -29.70 2.60 -18.73
N THR A 20 -28.86 1.69 -19.26
CA THR A 20 -29.25 0.32 -19.69
C THR A 20 -28.02 -0.51 -20.10
N ALA A 21 -27.59 -1.45 -19.26
CA ALA A 21 -27.14 -2.80 -19.63
C ALA A 21 -26.62 -3.51 -18.37
N SER A 22 -27.22 -4.64 -18.01
CA SER A 22 -26.70 -5.52 -16.96
C SER A 22 -25.56 -6.35 -17.55
N PRO A 23 -24.34 -6.36 -16.98
CA PRO A 23 -23.43 -7.45 -17.23
C PRO A 23 -23.78 -8.62 -16.31
N ALA A 24 -23.85 -9.80 -16.90
CA ALA A 24 -23.91 -11.07 -16.20
C ALA A 24 -22.58 -11.28 -15.45
N LEU A 25 -22.62 -11.25 -14.12
CA LEU A 25 -21.49 -11.58 -13.25
C LEU A 25 -21.21 -13.08 -13.35
N ALA A 26 -20.04 -13.43 -13.86
CA ALA A 26 -19.57 -14.82 -13.93
C ALA A 26 -18.04 -14.88 -13.81
N HIS A 27 -17.52 -14.70 -12.59
CA HIS A 27 -16.47 -15.53 -11.95
C HIS A 27 -16.13 -14.94 -10.57
N ASP A 28 -16.04 -15.80 -9.56
CA ASP A 28 -15.70 -15.50 -8.16
C ASP A 28 -14.19 -15.22 -8.00
N ASP A 29 -13.71 -14.23 -8.73
CA ASP A 29 -12.42 -13.58 -8.51
C ASP A 29 -12.67 -12.11 -8.84
N PRO A 30 -12.48 -11.15 -7.92
CA PRO A 30 -12.65 -9.74 -8.26
C PRO A 30 -11.49 -9.33 -9.18
N SER A 31 -11.52 -9.78 -10.43
CA SER A 31 -10.68 -9.22 -11.48
C SER A 31 -11.16 -7.79 -11.65
N LEU A 32 -10.42 -6.85 -11.05
CA LEU A 32 -10.64 -5.43 -11.26
C LEU A 32 -10.62 -5.15 -12.77
N PRO A 33 -11.45 -4.21 -13.24
CA PRO A 33 -11.44 -3.84 -14.66
C PRO A 33 -10.06 -3.33 -15.07
N GLU A 34 -9.69 -3.51 -16.34
CA GLU A 34 -8.47 -2.89 -16.88
C GLU A 34 -8.77 -1.45 -17.29
N GLY A 35 -7.86 -0.54 -16.96
CA GLY A 35 -8.00 0.86 -17.34
C GLY A 35 -7.81 1.10 -18.83
N SER A 36 -8.42 2.18 -19.31
CA SER A 36 -8.30 2.68 -20.67
C SER A 36 -7.76 4.10 -20.62
N GLY A 37 -6.53 4.30 -21.12
CA GLY A 37 -5.86 5.59 -21.06
C GLY A 37 -4.37 5.46 -21.28
N ASP A 38 -3.73 6.60 -21.47
CA ASP A 38 -2.28 6.70 -21.54
C ASP A 38 -1.69 6.72 -20.14
N TRP A 39 -0.49 6.15 -20.01
CA TRP A 39 0.29 6.22 -18.78
C TRP A 39 0.97 7.57 -18.70
N THR A 40 0.93 8.18 -17.53
CA THR A 40 1.45 9.52 -17.27
C THR A 40 2.42 9.46 -16.10
N PRO A 41 3.58 10.16 -16.14
CA PRO A 41 4.48 10.23 -15.00
C PRO A 41 3.74 10.67 -13.72
N MET A 42 4.01 10.01 -12.60
CA MET A 42 3.23 10.24 -11.37
C MET A 42 3.34 11.68 -10.85
N GLU A 43 4.48 12.34 -11.06
CA GLU A 43 4.67 13.76 -10.69
C GLU A 43 3.76 14.73 -11.44
N GLU A 44 3.22 14.34 -12.61
CA GLU A 44 2.25 15.13 -13.35
C GLU A 44 0.83 14.92 -12.82
N LEU A 45 0.52 13.72 -12.30
CA LEU A 45 -0.78 13.38 -11.71
C LEU A 45 -0.89 13.93 -10.27
N ASP A 46 0.14 13.68 -9.46
CA ASP A 46 0.28 14.20 -8.11
C ASP A 46 1.68 14.80 -7.92
N PRO A 47 1.83 16.14 -8.00
CA PRO A 47 3.10 16.82 -7.78
C PRO A 47 3.73 16.60 -6.41
N ALA A 48 2.97 16.12 -5.42
CA ALA A 48 3.47 15.81 -4.07
C ALA A 48 3.80 14.32 -3.87
N TYR A 49 3.65 13.49 -4.91
CA TYR A 49 3.79 12.03 -4.78
C TYR A 49 5.14 11.58 -4.19
N TYR A 50 6.22 12.28 -4.49
CA TYR A 50 7.57 11.97 -4.00
C TYR A 50 7.98 12.79 -2.77
N ASP A 51 7.08 13.62 -2.22
CA ASP A 51 7.36 14.35 -0.99
C ASP A 51 7.49 13.36 0.19
N PRO A 52 8.46 13.57 1.11
CA PRO A 52 8.57 12.73 2.28
C PRO A 52 7.32 12.74 3.15
N ILE A 53 6.97 11.57 3.68
CA ILE A 53 5.89 11.37 4.64
C ILE A 53 6.41 10.75 5.93
N ASP A 54 5.73 11.05 7.03
CA ASP A 54 6.01 10.47 8.34
C ASP A 54 4.93 9.44 8.67
N ILE A 55 5.37 8.24 9.06
CA ILE A 55 4.53 7.09 9.37
C ILE A 55 4.75 6.73 10.84
N GLU A 56 3.67 6.50 11.58
CA GLU A 56 3.75 6.00 12.95
C GLU A 56 3.86 4.47 12.92
N ALA A 57 5.08 3.95 13.06
CA ALA A 57 5.37 2.53 13.01
C ALA A 57 6.60 2.18 13.86
N CYS A 58 6.77 0.89 14.18
CA CYS A 58 7.92 0.42 14.96
C CYS A 58 8.05 1.08 16.35
N GLY A 59 6.93 1.52 16.92
CA GLY A 59 6.87 2.24 18.20
C GLY A 59 7.45 3.66 18.17
N THR A 60 7.63 4.25 16.99
CA THR A 60 8.20 5.58 16.76
C THR A 60 7.66 6.19 15.45
N THR A 61 8.25 7.29 15.01
CA THR A 61 8.05 7.84 13.66
C THR A 61 9.11 7.27 12.70
N VAL A 62 8.67 6.78 11.56
CA VAL A 62 9.51 6.39 10.41
C VAL A 62 9.23 7.36 9.28
N THR A 63 10.25 8.05 8.78
CA THR A 63 10.12 8.88 7.59
C THR A 63 10.35 8.03 6.35
N LEU A 64 9.40 8.07 5.43
CA LEU A 64 9.51 7.52 4.09
C LEU A 64 9.84 8.65 3.12
N SER A 65 10.91 8.51 2.36
CA SER A 65 11.25 9.40 1.25
C SER A 65 11.46 8.60 -0.03
N ALA A 66 11.26 9.25 -1.18
CA ALA A 66 11.67 8.68 -2.46
C ALA A 66 13.19 8.45 -2.49
N GLY A 67 13.62 7.31 -3.03
CA GLY A 67 15.02 6.97 -3.27
C GLY A 67 15.49 7.43 -4.66
N ASP A 68 16.55 6.79 -5.16
CA ASP A 68 17.20 7.14 -6.43
C ASP A 68 16.34 6.83 -7.67
N VAL A 69 15.38 5.89 -7.58
CA VAL A 69 14.51 5.49 -8.70
C VAL A 69 13.10 6.04 -8.50
N THR A 70 12.72 6.99 -9.36
CA THR A 70 11.40 7.64 -9.38
C THR A 70 10.79 7.60 -10.77
N GLU A 71 10.46 6.40 -11.25
CA GLU A 71 9.94 6.15 -12.60
C GLU A 71 8.49 5.64 -12.57
N VAL A 72 7.73 6.03 -11.54
CA VAL A 72 6.32 5.65 -11.41
C VAL A 72 5.49 6.35 -12.47
N GLU A 73 4.68 5.57 -13.17
CA GLU A 73 3.63 6.04 -14.05
C GLU A 73 2.28 5.67 -13.44
N GLY A 74 1.33 6.60 -13.50
CA GLY A 74 -0.05 6.37 -13.13
C GLY A 74 -1.00 6.44 -14.33
N ARG A 75 -2.16 5.82 -14.16
CA ARG A 75 -3.28 5.89 -15.11
C ARG A 75 -4.59 5.94 -14.35
N GLU A 76 -5.37 6.99 -14.59
CA GLU A 76 -6.73 7.13 -14.07
C GLU A 76 -7.75 6.80 -15.18
N THR A 77 -8.66 5.87 -14.93
CA THR A 77 -9.73 5.48 -15.86
C THR A 77 -11.12 5.59 -15.24
N ALA A 78 -11.91 6.57 -15.67
CA ALA A 78 -13.32 6.66 -15.29
C ALA A 78 -14.11 5.52 -15.96
N LEU A 79 -14.80 4.73 -15.14
CA LEU A 79 -15.55 3.56 -15.58
C LEU A 79 -17.00 3.91 -15.95
N PRO A 80 -17.69 3.08 -16.76
CA PRO A 80 -19.05 3.39 -17.23
C PRO A 80 -20.12 3.52 -16.14
N ASP A 81 -19.90 2.92 -14.97
CA ASP A 81 -20.76 3.01 -13.79
C ASP A 81 -20.47 4.26 -12.93
N GLY A 82 -19.44 5.02 -13.26
CA GLY A 82 -18.99 6.21 -12.53
C GLY A 82 -17.86 5.92 -11.54
N ASP A 83 -17.46 4.67 -11.37
CA ASP A 83 -16.31 4.32 -10.55
C ASP A 83 -15.02 4.86 -11.18
N MET A 84 -13.98 5.00 -10.36
CA MET A 84 -12.68 5.51 -10.74
C MET A 84 -11.63 4.44 -10.49
N LEU A 85 -10.89 4.04 -11.53
CA LEU A 85 -9.76 3.12 -11.41
C LEU A 85 -8.45 3.90 -11.48
N LEU A 86 -7.61 3.79 -10.46
CA LEU A 86 -6.21 4.22 -10.47
C LEU A 86 -5.31 2.99 -10.61
N GLU A 87 -4.42 3.01 -11.59
CA GLU A 87 -3.38 2.00 -11.74
C GLU A 87 -2.01 2.67 -11.68
N LEU A 88 -1.08 2.07 -10.93
CA LEU A 88 0.31 2.51 -10.81
C LEU A 88 1.26 1.40 -11.24
N ARG A 89 2.35 1.78 -11.90
CA ARG A 89 3.43 0.87 -12.28
C ARG A 89 4.75 1.63 -12.41
N GLY A 90 5.84 0.90 -12.66
CA GLY A 90 7.14 1.48 -12.95
C GLY A 90 8.14 1.23 -11.84
N GLY A 91 9.35 1.75 -12.01
CA GLY A 91 10.41 1.61 -11.01
C GLY A 91 10.20 2.59 -9.85
N PHE A 92 10.25 2.09 -8.62
CA PHE A 92 10.23 2.93 -7.43
C PHE A 92 11.08 2.33 -6.31
N THR A 93 12.03 3.12 -5.81
CA THR A 93 12.75 2.83 -4.57
C THR A 93 12.43 3.89 -3.52
N ILE A 94 12.46 3.49 -2.26
CA ILE A 94 12.25 4.38 -1.11
C ILE A 94 13.35 4.21 -0.07
N ASP A 95 13.57 5.27 0.68
CA ASP A 95 14.36 5.24 1.90
C ASP A 95 13.44 5.34 3.11
N LEU A 96 13.70 4.50 4.11
CA LEU A 96 12.99 4.52 5.38
C LEU A 96 13.97 4.89 6.48
N THR A 97 13.70 5.99 7.18
CA THR A 97 14.53 6.47 8.30
C THR A 97 13.75 6.41 9.60
N ARG A 98 14.25 5.63 10.56
CA ARG A 98 13.67 5.54 11.90
C ARG A 98 14.15 6.74 12.75
N GLN A 99 13.24 7.60 13.21
CA GLN A 99 13.61 8.90 13.77
C GLN A 99 14.27 8.86 15.16
N ASP A 100 14.00 7.84 15.98
CA ASP A 100 14.57 7.71 17.33
C ASP A 100 16.03 7.20 17.31
N THR A 101 16.37 6.30 16.39
CA THR A 101 17.71 5.69 16.26
C THR A 101 18.55 6.28 15.12
N GLY A 102 17.91 6.85 14.09
CA GLY A 102 18.54 7.28 12.85
C GLY A 102 18.96 6.12 11.93
N GLU A 103 18.48 4.90 12.19
CA GLU A 103 18.71 3.76 11.31
C GLU A 103 17.96 3.93 9.99
N VAL A 104 18.59 3.48 8.91
CA VAL A 104 18.09 3.66 7.53
C VAL A 104 17.99 2.32 6.83
N ILE A 105 16.86 2.08 6.18
CA ILE A 105 16.72 1.12 5.09
C ILE A 105 16.78 1.94 3.81
N ASP A 106 17.85 1.75 3.06
CA ASP A 106 18.23 2.54 1.90
C ASP A 106 17.83 1.79 0.62
N GLU A 107 17.23 2.49 -0.33
CA GLU A 107 16.88 1.99 -1.66
C GLU A 107 16.01 0.72 -1.66
N LEU A 108 14.99 0.68 -0.79
CA LEU A 108 14.03 -0.42 -0.77
C LEU A 108 13.15 -0.37 -2.03
N ASP A 109 13.28 -1.37 -2.88
CA ASP A 109 12.45 -1.54 -4.08
C ASP A 109 10.99 -1.82 -3.70
N ILE A 110 10.09 -0.94 -4.16
CA ILE A 110 8.63 -1.03 -4.05
C ILE A 110 7.93 -0.86 -5.41
N SER A 111 8.60 -1.30 -6.49
CA SER A 111 8.13 -1.20 -7.88
C SER A 111 6.93 -2.11 -8.24
N GLY A 112 6.29 -2.71 -7.25
CA GLY A 112 5.13 -3.56 -7.43
C GLY A 112 3.94 -2.78 -8.01
N PRO A 113 3.23 -3.32 -9.02
CA PRO A 113 2.03 -2.67 -9.53
C PRO A 113 0.95 -2.52 -8.45
N THR A 114 0.25 -1.39 -8.49
CA THR A 114 -0.87 -1.10 -7.60
C THR A 114 -2.11 -0.81 -8.42
N THR A 115 -3.27 -1.23 -7.93
CA THR A 115 -4.56 -0.86 -8.50
C THR A 115 -5.51 -0.49 -7.39
N GLU A 116 -6.16 0.67 -7.51
CA GLU A 116 -7.17 1.14 -6.56
C GLU A 116 -8.45 1.46 -7.33
N LEU A 117 -9.55 0.82 -6.94
CA LEU A 117 -10.89 1.08 -7.46
C LEU A 117 -11.67 1.87 -6.42
N PHE A 118 -12.07 3.08 -6.79
CA PHE A 118 -12.91 3.95 -5.99
C PHE A 118 -14.34 3.92 -6.54
N SER A 119 -15.29 3.57 -5.69
CA SER A 119 -16.71 3.66 -6.03
C SER A 119 -17.12 5.10 -6.39
N ALA A 120 -18.11 5.23 -7.28
CA ALA A 120 -18.62 6.51 -7.76
C ALA A 120 -19.12 7.45 -6.64
N ASP A 121 -19.59 6.90 -5.52
CA ASP A 121 -20.05 7.64 -4.35
C ASP A 121 -18.96 7.88 -3.30
N GLY A 122 -17.75 7.35 -3.51
CA GLY A 122 -16.60 7.48 -2.64
C GLY A 122 -16.73 6.72 -1.30
N THR A 123 -17.68 5.78 -1.20
CA THR A 123 -17.93 5.05 0.06
C THR A 123 -17.21 3.71 0.15
N HIS A 124 -16.61 3.27 -0.94
CA HIS A 124 -15.93 1.99 -1.05
C HIS A 124 -14.67 2.12 -1.90
N ILE A 125 -13.57 1.56 -1.41
CA ILE A 125 -12.27 1.51 -2.07
C ILE A 125 -11.77 0.06 -2.02
N ILE A 126 -11.35 -0.48 -3.17
CA ILE A 126 -10.65 -1.77 -3.25
C ILE A 126 -9.23 -1.49 -3.73
N GLY A 127 -8.24 -1.74 -2.87
CA GLY A 127 -6.82 -1.64 -3.19
C GLY A 127 -6.20 -3.01 -3.43
N VAL A 128 -5.41 -3.17 -4.49
CA VAL A 128 -4.68 -4.39 -4.83
C VAL A 128 -3.21 -4.03 -5.04
N TYR A 129 -2.36 -4.57 -4.18
CA TYR A 129 -0.92 -4.27 -4.14
C TYR A 129 -0.12 -5.52 -4.47
N HIS A 130 0.62 -5.47 -5.57
CA HIS A 130 1.52 -6.56 -5.94
C HIS A 130 2.94 -6.32 -5.39
N GLY A 131 3.65 -7.41 -5.09
CA GLY A 131 5.05 -7.31 -4.65
C GLY A 131 6.00 -6.98 -5.83
N PRO A 132 7.07 -6.20 -5.61
CA PRO A 132 7.56 -5.72 -4.32
C PRO A 132 6.81 -4.47 -3.81
N SER A 133 6.35 -4.45 -2.57
CA SER A 133 5.63 -3.32 -1.97
C SER A 133 5.77 -3.28 -0.45
N ILE A 134 5.47 -2.14 0.15
CA ILE A 134 5.36 -1.95 1.61
C ILE A 134 3.91 -1.69 2.02
N LEU A 135 3.59 -2.02 3.26
CA LEU A 135 2.28 -1.77 3.88
C LEU A 135 2.50 -1.13 5.24
N PHE A 136 1.70 -0.12 5.55
CA PHE A 136 1.62 0.51 6.87
C PHE A 136 0.22 1.12 7.06
N PRO A 137 -0.28 1.22 8.29
CA PRO A 137 -1.55 1.89 8.54
C PRO A 137 -1.46 3.39 8.24
N PHE A 138 -2.45 3.92 7.52
CA PHE A 138 -2.64 5.34 7.26
C PHE A 138 -3.33 6.01 8.45
N PRO A 139 -2.67 6.97 9.13
CA PRO A 139 -3.24 7.65 10.30
C PRO A 139 -4.60 8.31 10.04
N GLU A 140 -4.86 8.75 8.81
CA GLU A 140 -6.10 9.37 8.36
C GLU A 140 -7.30 8.41 8.39
N LEU A 141 -7.08 7.10 8.24
CA LEU A 141 -8.13 6.07 8.34
C LEU A 141 -8.46 5.72 9.80
N GLY A 142 -7.64 6.20 10.75
CA GLY A 142 -7.88 6.05 12.17
C GLY A 142 -7.74 4.59 12.65
N PRO A 143 -8.42 4.21 13.74
CA PRO A 143 -8.21 2.90 14.38
C PRO A 143 -8.75 1.71 13.58
N VAL A 144 -9.55 1.94 12.52
CA VAL A 144 -10.11 0.87 11.69
C VAL A 144 -9.00 0.16 10.91
N ASP A 145 -8.09 0.94 10.33
CA ASP A 145 -7.00 0.42 9.52
C ASP A 145 -5.98 -0.38 10.34
N ALA A 146 -5.52 0.19 11.47
CA ALA A 146 -4.66 -0.53 12.39
C ALA A 146 -5.28 -1.86 12.89
N ALA A 147 -6.60 -1.91 13.07
CA ALA A 147 -7.31 -3.14 13.44
C ALA A 147 -7.38 -4.16 12.29
N ALA A 148 -7.49 -3.70 11.04
CA ALA A 148 -7.44 -4.57 9.85
C ALA A 148 -6.04 -5.20 9.69
N PHE A 149 -4.98 -4.42 9.88
CA PHE A 149 -3.60 -4.93 9.91
C PHE A 149 -3.41 -5.99 11.00
N GLU A 150 -3.84 -5.72 12.23
CA GLU A 150 -3.75 -6.69 13.34
C GLU A 150 -4.53 -7.98 13.01
N ALA A 151 -5.76 -7.86 12.49
CA ALA A 151 -6.61 -9.00 12.16
C ALA A 151 -6.02 -9.88 11.05
N ALA A 152 -5.37 -9.27 10.05
CA ALA A 152 -4.71 -9.97 8.95
C ALA A 152 -3.28 -10.45 9.30
N GLY A 153 -2.77 -10.12 10.49
CA GLY A 153 -1.41 -10.46 10.91
C GLY A 153 -0.32 -9.69 10.16
N ILE A 154 -0.65 -8.50 9.67
CA ILE A 154 0.29 -7.59 8.99
C ILE A 154 1.06 -6.81 10.06
N PRO A 155 2.40 -6.78 10.03
CA PRO A 155 3.21 -5.93 10.90
C PRO A 155 2.90 -4.43 10.72
N ASP A 156 3.19 -3.61 11.74
CA ASP A 156 3.04 -2.14 11.71
C ASP A 156 3.75 -1.48 10.51
N LEU A 157 4.85 -2.08 10.05
CA LEU A 157 5.54 -1.72 8.81
C LEU A 157 6.00 -3.01 8.12
N ALA A 158 5.25 -3.42 7.10
CA ALA A 158 5.47 -4.66 6.39
C ALA A 158 6.09 -4.42 5.02
N TYR A 159 6.87 -5.39 4.54
CA TYR A 159 7.33 -5.48 3.17
C TYR A 159 7.04 -6.87 2.61
N PHE A 160 6.68 -6.94 1.34
CA PHE A 160 6.58 -8.23 0.65
C PHE A 160 7.14 -8.11 -0.75
N LYS A 161 8.00 -9.07 -1.11
CA LYS A 161 8.70 -9.07 -2.40
C LYS A 161 7.87 -9.66 -3.54
N LYS A 162 6.96 -10.57 -3.21
CA LYS A 162 6.12 -11.32 -4.14
C LYS A 162 4.80 -11.67 -3.48
N GLY A 163 3.78 -11.86 -4.30
CA GLY A 163 2.41 -12.09 -3.86
C GLY A 163 1.56 -10.85 -4.11
N VAL A 164 0.37 -10.88 -3.53
CA VAL A 164 -0.62 -9.81 -3.59
C VAL A 164 -1.21 -9.60 -2.21
N VAL A 165 -1.49 -8.35 -1.88
CA VAL A 165 -2.32 -7.98 -0.72
C VAL A 165 -3.46 -7.11 -1.22
N THR A 166 -4.67 -7.42 -0.78
CA THR A 166 -5.88 -6.70 -1.15
C THR A 166 -6.51 -6.08 0.09
N PHE A 167 -6.94 -4.83 -0.02
CA PHE A 167 -7.69 -4.12 1.00
C PHE A 167 -9.08 -3.78 0.46
N ASP A 168 -10.10 -4.03 1.28
CA ASP A 168 -11.49 -3.64 1.04
C ASP A 168 -11.89 -2.64 2.14
N LEU A 169 -11.97 -1.36 1.78
CA LEU A 169 -12.18 -0.23 2.70
C LEU A 169 -13.55 0.41 2.45
N VAL A 170 -14.36 0.50 3.51
CA VAL A 170 -15.66 1.18 3.51
C VAL A 170 -15.57 2.49 4.28
N ILE A 171 -16.07 3.57 3.68
CA ILE A 171 -16.04 4.94 4.21
C ILE A 171 -17.47 5.41 4.48
N ASN A 172 -17.66 6.09 5.61
CA ASN A 172 -18.92 6.75 5.92
C ASN A 172 -19.08 8.02 5.04
N PRO A 173 -20.10 8.11 4.17
CA PRO A 173 -20.27 9.26 3.28
C PRO A 173 -20.56 10.58 4.01
N GLU A 174 -21.07 10.53 5.24
CA GLU A 174 -21.41 11.73 6.01
C GLU A 174 -20.18 12.31 6.74
N THR A 175 -19.29 11.45 7.23
CA THR A 175 -18.14 11.87 8.05
C THR A 175 -16.80 11.79 7.31
N GLY A 176 -16.71 10.99 6.25
CA GLY A 176 -15.46 10.67 5.55
C GLY A 176 -14.55 9.73 6.34
N GLU A 177 -15.03 9.16 7.45
CA GLU A 177 -14.25 8.26 8.30
C GLU A 177 -14.37 6.81 7.81
N ALA A 178 -13.31 6.02 7.95
CA ALA A 178 -13.35 4.58 7.73
C ALA A 178 -14.34 3.90 8.69
N VAL A 179 -15.16 3.00 8.16
CA VAL A 179 -16.17 2.23 8.89
C VAL A 179 -15.69 0.80 9.12
N SER A 180 -15.12 0.22 8.07
CA SER A 180 -14.54 -1.12 8.10
C SER A 180 -13.43 -1.21 7.07
N GLU A 181 -12.47 -2.07 7.35
CA GLU A 181 -11.41 -2.43 6.43
C GLU A 181 -11.11 -3.91 6.62
N GLU A 182 -10.99 -4.64 5.52
CA GLU A 182 -10.57 -6.04 5.51
C GLU A 182 -9.35 -6.18 4.61
N ALA A 183 -8.34 -6.90 5.09
CA ALA A 183 -7.13 -7.20 4.33
C ALA A 183 -7.04 -8.69 4.04
N ASP A 184 -6.89 -9.05 2.76
CA ASP A 184 -6.56 -10.40 2.31
C ASP A 184 -5.09 -10.46 1.89
N VAL A 185 -4.35 -11.42 2.45
CA VAL A 185 -2.89 -11.50 2.33
C VAL A 185 -2.51 -12.81 1.66
N ASP A 186 -2.24 -12.75 0.36
CA ASP A 186 -1.57 -13.82 -0.40
C ASP A 186 -0.13 -13.42 -0.73
N ALA A 187 0.63 -13.14 0.34
CA ALA A 187 2.02 -12.73 0.25
C ALA A 187 2.81 -13.20 1.46
N ARG A 188 4.14 -13.28 1.29
CA ARG A 188 5.05 -13.47 2.43
C ARG A 188 5.49 -12.11 2.94
N LEU A 189 4.97 -11.74 4.10
CA LEU A 189 5.30 -10.49 4.78
C LEU A 189 6.63 -10.58 5.54
N HIS A 190 7.37 -9.48 5.49
CA HIS A 190 8.58 -9.21 6.26
C HIS A 190 8.33 -7.99 7.15
N ASP A 191 8.58 -8.14 8.44
CA ASP A 191 8.52 -7.03 9.39
C ASP A 191 9.76 -6.15 9.25
N LEU A 192 9.59 -4.95 8.69
CA LEU A 192 10.68 -3.99 8.50
C LEU A 192 11.15 -3.35 9.81
N CYS A 193 10.32 -3.34 10.87
CA CYS A 193 10.75 -2.90 12.19
C CYS A 193 11.90 -3.76 12.71
N THR A 194 11.85 -5.08 12.46
CA THR A 194 12.96 -5.98 12.81
C THR A 194 14.21 -5.80 11.93
N TRP A 195 14.06 -5.23 10.73
CA TRP A 195 15.20 -4.94 9.85
C TRP A 195 16.01 -3.75 10.32
N PHE A 196 15.36 -2.72 10.87
CA PHE A 196 16.05 -1.61 11.54
C PHE A 196 16.96 -2.13 12.66
N ASP A 197 16.45 -3.06 13.49
CA ASP A 197 17.19 -3.67 14.60
C ASP A 197 18.34 -4.63 14.18
N GLY A 198 18.68 -4.70 12.88
CA GLY A 198 19.77 -5.52 12.34
C GLY A 198 19.43 -7.01 12.19
N ASN A 199 18.19 -7.42 12.46
CA ASN A 199 17.74 -8.80 12.33
C ASN A 199 17.22 -9.08 10.91
N ARG A 200 18.11 -9.05 9.92
CA ARG A 200 17.77 -9.25 8.48
C ARG A 200 17.37 -10.69 8.11
N GLY A 201 16.79 -11.45 9.02
CA GLY A 201 16.28 -12.80 8.73
C GLY A 201 17.36 -13.82 8.37
N HIS A 202 18.60 -13.65 8.86
CA HIS A 202 19.54 -14.77 8.87
C HIS A 202 19.02 -15.81 9.85
N GLY A 203 18.41 -16.87 9.31
CA GLY A 203 18.18 -18.10 10.06
C GLY A 203 19.46 -18.42 10.85
N ASN A 204 19.30 -18.62 12.15
CA ASN A 204 20.36 -19.09 13.03
C ASN A 204 20.79 -20.50 12.59
N ASP A 205 21.55 -20.60 11.50
CA ASP A 205 22.36 -21.76 11.17
C ASP A 205 23.60 -21.75 12.06
N ARG A 206 23.39 -21.69 13.38
CA ARG A 206 24.40 -22.12 14.35
C ARG A 206 24.36 -23.65 14.39
N HIS A 207 24.79 -24.27 13.29
CA HIS A 207 25.17 -25.67 13.34
C HIS A 207 26.34 -25.81 14.30
N HIS A 208 26.07 -26.52 15.39
CA HIS A 208 27.02 -26.92 16.40
C HIS A 208 28.30 -27.50 15.77
N HIS A 209 29.42 -26.79 15.93
CA HIS A 209 30.73 -27.40 15.85
C HIS A 209 30.86 -28.37 17.03
N ASN A 210 30.52 -29.64 16.81
CA ASN A 210 30.99 -30.72 17.68
C ASN A 210 32.48 -30.93 17.37
N SER A 211 33.34 -30.27 18.15
CA SER A 211 34.75 -30.65 18.26
C SER A 211 34.82 -32.04 18.90
N TRP A 212 35.00 -33.08 18.09
CA TRP A 212 35.54 -34.34 18.55
C TRP A 212 37.06 -34.23 18.52
N ASP A 213 37.60 -33.74 19.62
CA ASP A 213 39.00 -33.92 19.98
C ASP A 213 38.99 -34.80 21.24
N ASP A 214 39.34 -36.07 21.06
CA ASP A 214 40.08 -36.83 22.07
C ASP A 214 40.59 -38.12 21.43
N GLY A 215 41.82 -38.02 20.94
CA GLY A 215 42.66 -39.20 20.77
C GLY A 215 43.17 -39.67 22.13
N ARG A 216 42.94 -40.95 22.43
CA ARG A 216 43.83 -41.83 23.21
C ARG A 216 43.51 -43.29 22.93
#